data_AF-A0A6G4ZRZ7-F1
#
_entry.id   AF-A0A6G4ZRZ7-F1
#
_cell.length_a   1.000
_cell.length_b   1.000
_cell.length_c   1.000
_cell.angle_alpha   90.00
_cell.angle_beta   90.00
_cell.angle_gamma   90.00
#
_symmetry.space_group_name_H-M   'P 1'
#
loop_
_entity.id
_entity.type
_entity.pdbx_description
1 polymer ?
#
loop_
_entity_poly.entity_id
_entity_poly.type
_entity_poly.pdbx_seq_one_letter_code
_entity_poly.pdbx_strand_id
1 'polypeptide(L)'
;MRFLLVLGAILAPFSLHPCPITISNDDDRTVLIVDPKGLQAILLLPDQTGVIDPTIYSLMRYLSDEILDIYYADNEKPYKFYKNYRLTEKYCTDDEKENQLTIKQILQFEKNPTDRFRLKKFQMIEEEQNHAH
;
A
#
# COMPACT_ATOMS: atom_id res chain seq x y z
N MET A 1 36.02 -36.00 15.66
CA MET A 1 34.78 -35.98 14.84
C MET A 1 33.77 -35.05 15.50
N ARG A 2 33.05 -34.25 14.71
CA ARG A 2 31.91 -33.36 15.08
C ARG A 2 32.24 -31.90 15.40
N PHE A 3 32.87 -31.21 14.46
CA PHE A 3 32.57 -29.80 14.18
C PHE A 3 31.80 -29.77 12.86
N LEU A 4 30.47 -29.78 12.91
CA LEU A 4 29.58 -29.54 11.76
C LEU A 4 28.16 -29.80 12.28
N LEU A 5 27.53 -28.81 12.91
CA LEU A 5 26.06 -28.74 13.12
C LEU A 5 25.64 -27.43 13.81
N VAL A 6 26.35 -26.31 13.60
CA VAL A 6 25.97 -24.98 14.15
C VAL A 6 25.90 -23.89 13.08
N LEU A 7 25.94 -24.26 11.79
CA LEU A 7 25.86 -23.29 10.69
C LEU A 7 24.50 -23.21 9.99
N GLY A 8 23.54 -24.08 10.35
CA GLY A 8 22.20 -24.10 9.73
C GLY A 8 21.17 -23.15 10.37
N ALA A 9 21.42 -22.68 11.60
CA ALA A 9 20.46 -21.89 12.37
C ALA A 9 20.60 -20.36 12.21
N ILE A 10 21.63 -19.88 11.48
CA ILE A 10 21.95 -18.44 11.40
C ILE A 10 21.41 -17.79 10.11
N LEU A 11 20.94 -18.58 9.13
CA LEU A 11 20.49 -18.05 7.83
C LEU A 11 18.97 -17.85 7.71
N ALA A 12 18.17 -18.22 8.72
CA ALA A 12 16.72 -18.16 8.65
C ALA A 12 16.04 -16.78 8.87
N PRO A 13 16.64 -15.70 9.41
CA PRO A 13 15.86 -14.50 9.69
C PRO A 13 15.68 -13.58 8.47
N PHE A 14 16.24 -13.93 7.31
CA PHE A 14 16.28 -13.06 6.12
C PHE A 14 15.44 -13.57 4.94
N SER A 15 14.52 -14.51 5.15
CA SER A 15 13.54 -14.80 4.10
C SER A 15 12.66 -13.57 3.87
N LEU A 16 12.63 -13.11 2.62
CA LEU A 16 11.67 -12.12 2.17
C LEU A 16 10.33 -12.83 1.95
N HIS A 17 9.25 -12.17 2.35
CA HIS A 17 7.90 -12.64 2.24
C HIS A 17 7.14 -11.64 1.37
N PRO A 18 6.56 -12.08 0.24
CA PRO A 18 5.72 -11.24 -0.60
C PRO A 18 4.40 -10.93 0.12
N CYS A 19 3.86 -9.75 -0.14
CA CYS A 19 2.59 -9.27 0.40
C CYS A 19 1.74 -8.66 -0.72
N PRO A 20 1.33 -9.47 -1.70
CA PRO A 20 0.66 -8.97 -2.89
C PRO A 20 -0.74 -8.48 -2.53
N ILE A 21 -1.02 -7.21 -2.83
CA ILE A 21 -2.36 -6.63 -2.80
C ILE A 21 -2.78 -6.35 -4.23
N THR A 22 -3.91 -6.93 -4.64
CA THR A 22 -4.54 -6.66 -5.94
C THR A 22 -5.54 -5.53 -5.77
N ILE A 23 -5.36 -4.44 -6.52
CA ILE A 23 -6.23 -3.27 -6.44
C ILE A 23 -6.88 -3.03 -7.80
N SER A 24 -8.21 -3.00 -7.79
CA SER A 24 -9.03 -2.64 -8.95
C SER A 24 -9.54 -1.22 -8.82
N ASN A 25 -9.30 -0.40 -9.84
CA ASN A 25 -9.80 0.97 -9.90
C ASN A 25 -11.24 1.00 -10.42
N ASP A 26 -12.19 0.95 -9.51
CA ASP A 26 -13.63 1.12 -9.76
C ASP A 26 -14.10 2.58 -9.60
N ASP A 27 -13.16 3.52 -9.56
CA ASP A 27 -13.39 4.97 -9.61
C ASP A 27 -13.19 5.51 -11.04
N ASP A 28 -13.70 6.71 -11.31
CA ASP A 28 -13.61 7.36 -12.63
C ASP A 28 -12.29 8.12 -12.85
N ARG A 29 -11.46 8.21 -11.82
CA ARG A 29 -10.18 8.94 -11.83
C ARG A 29 -8.98 8.02 -11.96
N THR A 30 -7.91 8.54 -12.52
CA THR A 30 -6.61 7.85 -12.50
C THR A 30 -6.02 7.88 -11.09
N VAL A 31 -5.56 6.72 -10.63
CA VAL A 31 -5.00 6.52 -9.30
C VAL A 31 -3.56 6.04 -9.41
N LEU A 32 -2.67 6.67 -8.66
CA LEU A 32 -1.30 6.19 -8.45
C LEU A 32 -1.20 5.62 -7.04
N ILE A 33 -0.74 4.38 -6.92
CA ILE A 33 -0.56 3.70 -5.64
C ILE A 33 0.92 3.45 -5.46
N VAL A 34 1.46 3.85 -4.31
CA VAL A 34 2.88 3.78 -4.00
C VAL A 34 3.04 3.03 -2.69
N ASP A 35 3.93 2.04 -2.67
CA ASP A 35 4.46 1.50 -1.43
C ASP A 35 5.65 2.38 -0.99
N PRO A 36 5.50 3.21 0.05
CA PRO A 36 6.55 4.12 0.49
C PRO A 36 7.66 3.41 1.29
N LYS A 37 7.46 2.15 1.69
CA LYS A 37 8.46 1.35 2.39
C LYS A 37 9.28 0.50 1.41
N GLY A 38 8.69 0.11 0.30
CA GLY A 38 9.36 -0.52 -0.84
C GLY A 38 9.68 0.45 -1.97
N LEU A 39 9.98 -0.13 -3.14
CA LEU A 39 10.38 0.57 -4.36
C LEU A 39 9.34 0.39 -5.48
N GLN A 40 8.08 0.11 -5.11
CA GLN A 40 7.02 -0.21 -6.07
C GLN A 40 5.96 0.88 -6.13
N ALA A 41 5.49 1.13 -7.35
CA ALA A 41 4.34 1.98 -7.61
C ALA A 41 3.57 1.44 -8.82
N ILE A 42 2.24 1.55 -8.78
CA ILE A 42 1.35 1.19 -9.89
C ILE A 42 0.44 2.36 -10.22
N LEU A 43 0.31 2.64 -11.52
CA LEU A 43 -0.65 3.60 -12.06
C LEU A 43 -1.85 2.82 -12.60
N LEU A 44 -3.04 3.12 -12.10
CA LEU A 44 -4.29 2.50 -12.51
C LEU A 44 -5.18 3.54 -13.19
N LEU A 45 -5.43 3.37 -14.49
CA LEU A 45 -6.51 4.07 -15.18
C LEU A 45 -7.87 3.53 -14.71
N PRO A 46 -8.99 4.20 -15.01
CA PRO A 46 -10.32 3.66 -14.72
C PRO A 46 -10.49 2.24 -15.28
N ASP A 47 -11.17 1.38 -14.52
CA ASP A 47 -11.42 -0.03 -14.81
C ASP A 47 -10.17 -0.92 -14.94
N GLN A 48 -8.99 -0.43 -14.55
CA GLN A 48 -7.77 -1.22 -14.51
C GLN A 48 -7.55 -1.88 -13.15
N THR A 49 -6.94 -3.06 -13.20
CA THR A 49 -6.46 -3.79 -12.02
C THR A 49 -4.94 -3.86 -12.06
N GLY A 50 -4.30 -3.71 -10.91
CA GLY A 50 -2.88 -3.93 -10.75
C GLY A 50 -2.56 -4.61 -9.43
N VAL A 51 -1.35 -5.14 -9.34
CA VAL A 51 -0.83 -5.77 -8.13
C VAL A 51 0.34 -4.94 -7.64
N ILE A 52 0.34 -4.62 -6.35
CA ILE A 52 1.50 -4.09 -5.65
C ILE A 52 1.94 -5.13 -4.64
N ASP A 53 3.21 -5.54 -4.68
CA ASP A 53 3.73 -6.66 -3.90
C ASP A 53 4.92 -6.20 -3.04
N PRO A 54 4.68 -5.42 -1.97
CA PRO A 54 5.72 -5.12 -0.99
C PRO A 54 6.34 -6.42 -0.47
N THR A 55 7.67 -6.52 -0.54
CA THR A 55 8.38 -7.65 0.05
C THR A 55 8.88 -7.25 1.43
N ILE A 56 8.47 -7.99 2.45
CA ILE A 56 8.88 -7.74 3.84
C ILE A 56 9.66 -8.90 4.40
N TYR A 57 10.53 -8.63 5.38
CA TYR A 57 11.20 -9.71 6.11
C TYR A 57 10.16 -10.54 6.87
N SER A 58 10.30 -11.87 6.87
CA SER A 58 9.29 -12.77 7.47
C SER A 58 8.95 -12.47 8.93
N LEU A 59 9.92 -11.98 9.73
CA LEU A 59 9.65 -11.56 11.11
C LEU A 59 8.83 -10.25 11.17
N MET A 60 9.00 -9.37 10.19
CA MET A 60 8.28 -8.10 10.11
C MET A 60 6.80 -8.27 9.75
N ARG A 61 6.39 -9.40 9.17
CA ARG A 61 4.98 -9.73 8.89
C ARG A 61 4.06 -9.56 10.10
N TYR A 62 4.57 -9.82 11.30
CA TYR A 62 3.80 -9.74 12.55
C TYR A 62 4.07 -8.48 13.38
N LEU A 63 5.10 -7.71 13.01
CA LEU A 63 5.59 -6.58 13.80
C LEU A 63 5.46 -5.23 13.08
N SER A 64 5.28 -5.25 11.77
CA SER A 64 5.16 -4.07 10.92
C SER A 64 3.84 -4.08 10.19
N ASP A 65 3.23 -2.91 10.11
CA ASP A 65 2.07 -2.67 9.27
C ASP A 65 2.54 -2.28 7.86
N GLU A 66 1.95 -2.85 6.82
CA GLU A 66 2.20 -2.44 5.44
C GLU A 66 1.43 -1.17 5.11
N ILE A 67 2.03 -0.33 4.27
CA ILE A 67 1.51 1.01 3.98
C ILE A 67 1.42 1.16 2.48
N LEU A 68 0.28 1.62 1.99
CA LEU A 68 0.12 2.05 0.60
C LEU A 68 -0.39 3.49 0.58
N ASP A 69 0.38 4.39 -0.05
CA ASP A 69 -0.03 5.76 -0.29
C ASP A 69 -0.81 5.82 -1.62
N ILE A 70 -1.99 6.41 -1.58
CA ILE A 70 -2.93 6.49 -2.70
C ILE A 70 -3.04 7.95 -3.13
N TYR A 71 -2.72 8.18 -4.39
CA TYR A 71 -2.70 9.49 -5.02
C TYR A 71 -3.74 9.55 -6.13
N TYR A 72 -4.48 10.65 -6.20
CA TYR A 72 -5.35 10.94 -7.33
C TYR A 72 -4.71 11.96 -8.24
N ALA A 73 -4.94 11.80 -9.54
CA ALA A 73 -4.63 12.83 -10.52
C ALA A 73 -5.48 14.09 -10.26
N ASP A 74 -4.86 15.25 -10.46
CA ASP A 74 -5.55 16.54 -10.48
C ASP A 74 -6.52 16.61 -11.67
N ASN A 75 -7.73 17.12 -11.45
CA ASN A 75 -8.76 17.21 -12.47
C ASN A 75 -8.37 18.17 -13.61
N GLU A 76 -7.64 19.25 -13.32
CA GLU A 76 -7.20 20.25 -14.30
C GLU A 76 -5.84 19.90 -14.91
N LYS A 77 -4.97 19.24 -14.13
CA LYS A 77 -3.59 18.91 -14.49
C LYS A 77 -3.32 17.42 -14.27
N PRO A 78 -3.75 16.50 -15.16
CA PRO A 78 -3.71 15.04 -14.93
C PRO A 78 -2.31 14.45 -14.78
N TYR A 79 -1.25 15.22 -15.03
CA TYR A 79 0.14 14.87 -14.76
C TYR A 79 0.58 15.17 -13.31
N LYS A 80 -0.22 15.90 -12.53
CA LYS A 80 0.01 16.18 -11.11
C LYS A 80 -0.79 15.20 -10.27
N PHE A 81 -0.13 14.58 -9.31
CA PHE A 81 -0.72 13.63 -8.37
C PHE A 81 -0.60 14.18 -6.97
N TYR A 82 -1.69 14.15 -6.22
CA TYR A 82 -1.69 14.53 -4.81
C TYR A 82 -1.96 13.33 -3.95
N LYS A 83 -1.30 13.25 -2.80
CA LYS A 83 -1.56 12.20 -1.85
C LYS A 83 -2.88 12.47 -1.15
N ASN A 84 -3.87 11.62 -1.38
CA ASN A 84 -5.18 11.77 -0.75
C ASN A 84 -5.36 10.80 0.42
N TYR A 85 -4.80 9.59 0.33
CA TYR A 85 -5.00 8.57 1.35
C TYR A 85 -3.75 7.76 1.63
N ARG A 86 -3.73 7.14 2.81
CA ARG A 86 -2.79 6.11 3.23
C ARG A 86 -3.58 4.92 3.75
N LEU A 87 -3.53 3.82 3.01
CA LEU A 87 -4.01 2.52 3.47
C LEU A 87 -2.92 1.89 4.35
N THR A 88 -3.35 1.29 5.45
CA THR A 88 -2.49 0.53 6.35
C THR A 88 -3.08 -0.86 6.51
N GLU A 89 -2.26 -1.87 6.24
CA GLU A 89 -2.59 -3.28 6.42
C GLU A 89 -1.83 -3.82 7.63
N LYS A 90 -2.57 -4.45 8.54
CA LYS A 90 -2.04 -5.19 9.69
C LYS A 90 -2.03 -6.67 9.36
N TYR A 91 -0.84 -7.27 9.43
CA TYR A 91 -0.62 -8.69 9.14
C TYR A 91 -0.94 -9.04 7.68
N CYS A 92 0.10 -9.05 6.88
CA CYS A 92 0.04 -9.54 5.52
C CYS A 92 -0.43 -11.01 5.47
N THR A 93 -1.31 -11.33 4.53
CA THR A 93 -1.84 -12.69 4.31
C THR A 93 -1.52 -13.19 2.91
N ASP A 94 -1.41 -14.52 2.80
CA ASP A 94 -1.15 -15.22 1.53
C ASP A 94 -2.46 -15.58 0.81
N ASP A 95 -3.63 -15.30 1.41
CA ASP A 95 -4.92 -15.54 0.77
C ASP A 95 -5.22 -14.46 -0.28
N GLU A 96 -5.07 -14.83 -1.55
CA GLU A 96 -5.34 -13.96 -2.70
C GLU A 96 -6.72 -13.31 -2.65
N LYS A 97 -7.74 -13.98 -2.08
CA LYS A 97 -9.10 -13.43 -2.03
C LYS A 97 -9.22 -12.31 -1.02
N GLU A 98 -8.53 -12.42 0.11
CA GLU A 98 -8.53 -11.36 1.13
C GLU A 98 -7.65 -10.17 0.74
N ASN A 99 -6.85 -10.30 -0.33
CA ASN A 99 -5.95 -9.28 -0.85
C ASN A 99 -6.49 -8.54 -2.07
N GLN A 100 -7.71 -8.87 -2.51
CA GLN A 100 -8.39 -8.20 -3.60
C GLN A 100 -9.27 -7.08 -3.06
N LEU A 101 -8.90 -5.83 -3.38
CA LEU A 101 -9.60 -4.63 -2.95
C LEU A 101 -9.97 -3.77 -4.15
N THR A 102 -11.14 -3.14 -4.11
CA THR A 102 -11.45 -2.03 -5.01
C THR A 102 -11.14 -0.69 -4.36
N ILE A 103 -10.95 0.37 -5.15
CA ILE A 103 -10.77 1.72 -4.64
C ILE A 103 -11.95 2.14 -3.75
N LYS A 104 -13.20 1.87 -4.16
CA LYS A 104 -14.37 2.16 -3.32
C LYS A 104 -14.35 1.41 -1.99
N GLN A 105 -13.96 0.13 -1.98
CA GLN A 105 -13.81 -0.64 -0.73
C GLN A 105 -12.74 -0.02 0.18
N ILE A 106 -11.59 0.36 -0.39
CA ILE A 106 -10.52 1.02 0.35
C ILE A 106 -11.01 2.30 1.00
N LEU A 107 -11.76 3.14 0.26
CA LEU A 107 -12.32 4.39 0.78
C LEU A 107 -13.33 4.15 1.92
N GLN A 108 -14.03 3.02 1.94
CA GLN A 108 -14.96 2.70 3.03
C GLN A 108 -14.24 2.48 4.37
N PHE A 109 -12.96 2.08 4.36
CA PHE A 109 -12.17 1.91 5.58
C PHE A 109 -11.90 3.21 6.34
N GLU A 110 -12.13 4.38 5.73
CA GLU A 110 -12.11 5.67 6.45
C GLU A 110 -13.18 5.70 7.55
N LYS A 111 -14.38 5.19 7.24
CA LYS A 111 -15.53 5.19 8.16
C LYS A 111 -15.65 3.88 8.92
N ASN A 112 -15.30 2.77 8.25
CA ASN A 112 -15.48 1.41 8.75
C ASN A 112 -14.14 0.66 8.69
N PRO A 113 -13.16 1.00 9.54
CA PRO A 113 -11.91 0.25 9.60
C PRO A 113 -12.17 -1.20 9.98
N THR A 114 -11.31 -2.10 9.53
CA THR A 114 -11.30 -3.50 9.94
C THR A 114 -10.11 -3.77 10.86
N ASP A 115 -10.05 -4.97 11.43
CA ASP A 115 -8.90 -5.39 12.24
C ASP A 115 -7.60 -5.39 11.42
N ARG A 116 -7.72 -5.64 10.11
CA ARG A 116 -6.61 -5.68 9.15
C ARG A 116 -6.37 -4.34 8.46
N PHE A 117 -7.41 -3.68 7.96
CA PHE A 117 -7.26 -2.48 7.14
C PHE A 117 -7.72 -1.21 7.83
N ARG A 118 -6.91 -0.16 7.73
CA ARG A 118 -7.24 1.20 8.18
C ARG A 118 -6.89 2.21 7.11
N LEU A 119 -7.71 3.24 6.94
CA LEU A 119 -7.43 4.34 6.02
C LEU A 119 -7.24 5.65 6.75
N LYS A 120 -6.19 6.39 6.38
CA LYS A 120 -5.97 7.78 6.79
C LYS A 120 -6.12 8.69 5.58
N LYS A 121 -7.02 9.67 5.67
CA LYS A 121 -7.18 10.72 4.66
C LYS A 121 -6.23 11.90 4.93
N PHE A 122 -5.70 12.49 3.87
CA PHE A 122 -4.94 13.74 3.91
C PHE A 122 -5.79 14.85 3.31
N GLN A 123 -5.82 16.00 3.98
CA GLN A 123 -6.37 17.21 3.39
C GLN A 123 -5.33 17.76 2.44
N MET A 124 -5.77 18.10 1.23
CA MET A 124 -4.97 18.88 0.31
C MET A 124 -4.73 20.22 0.99
N ILE A 125 -3.47 20.52 1.34
CA ILE A 125 -3.13 21.87 1.76
C ILE A 125 -3.23 22.67 0.47
N GLU A 126 -4.24 23.52 0.35
CA GLU A 126 -4.34 24.52 -0.72
C GLU A 126 -3.15 25.48 -0.58
N GLU A 127 -1.98 25.09 -1.09
CA GLU A 127 -0.90 26.02 -1.37
C GLU A 127 -1.27 26.80 -2.63
N GLU A 128 -2.15 27.79 -2.51
CA GLU A 128 -2.27 28.94 -3.42
C GLU A 128 -3.43 29.86 -2.98
N GLN A 129 -3.29 30.64 -1.90
CA GLN A 129 -4.07 31.89 -1.76
C GLN A 129 -3.63 32.90 -0.67
N ASN A 130 -2.39 32.87 -0.16
CA ASN A 130 -1.90 33.90 0.78
C ASN A 130 -0.72 34.75 0.25
N HIS A 131 -0.59 34.88 -1.07
CA HIS A 131 0.17 35.99 -1.67
C HIS A 131 -0.78 37.12 -2.09
N ALA A 132 -1.61 37.59 -1.16
CA ALA A 132 -2.27 38.88 -1.26
C ALA A 132 -2.71 39.32 0.14
N HIS A 133 -1.85 40.05 0.85
CA HIS A 133 -2.18 41.32 1.49
C HIS A 133 -0.96 41.98 2.12
#